data_AF-A0A7C5PBY4-F1
#
_entry.id   AF-A0A7C5PBY4-F1
#
_cell.length_a   1.000
_cell.length_b   1.000
_cell.length_c   1.000
_cell.angle_alpha   90.00
_cell.angle_beta   90.00
_cell.angle_gamma   90.00
#
_symmetry.space_group_name_H-M   'P 1'
#
loop_
_entity.id
_entity.type
_entity.pdbx_description
1 polymer ?
#
loop_
_entity_poly.entity_id
_entity_poly.type
_entity_poly.pdbx_seq_one_letter_code
_entity_poly.pdbx_strand_id
1 'polypeptide(L)'
;MKGEVLKQIKQLQVGDLIRVQWNDASIGKSLSGGLHGIDVPVISVGIFLGVLGEKNKHIILGQNHFRYADGLYDIDYTAVPVSWAVQITVIVKAYVSPEEANQLVTSFLMGGRRPRRTKQQRVKNHVYG
;
A
#
# COMPACT_ATOMS: atom_id res chain seq x y z
N MET A 1 -4.51 -18.90 12.16
CA MET A 1 -4.53 -17.51 11.65
C MET A 1 -3.86 -17.36 10.29
N LYS A 2 -2.56 -17.68 10.10
CA LYS A 2 -1.89 -17.56 8.77
C LYS A 2 -2.63 -18.20 7.59
N GLY A 3 -3.21 -19.39 7.78
CA GLY A 3 -3.95 -20.09 6.73
C GLY A 3 -5.22 -19.36 6.25
N GLU A 4 -5.86 -18.59 7.13
CA GLU A 4 -7.11 -17.90 6.80
C GLU A 4 -6.85 -16.63 5.97
N VAL A 5 -5.84 -15.85 6.36
CA VAL A 5 -5.39 -14.69 5.57
C VAL A 5 -4.96 -15.11 4.16
N LEU A 6 -4.27 -16.24 4.01
CA LEU A 6 -3.90 -16.75 2.69
C LEU A 6 -5.11 -17.14 1.83
N LYS A 7 -6.19 -17.66 2.44
CA LYS A 7 -7.45 -17.91 1.72
C LYS A 7 -8.13 -16.60 1.32
N GLN A 8 -8.17 -15.62 2.23
CA GLN A 8 -8.73 -14.30 1.94
C GLN A 8 -7.99 -13.62 0.78
N ILE A 9 -6.64 -13.65 0.77
CA ILE A 9 -5.83 -13.12 -0.33
C ILE A 9 -6.18 -13.76 -1.67
N LYS A 10 -6.38 -15.08 -1.71
CA LYS A 10 -6.73 -15.80 -2.95
C LYS A 10 -8.10 -15.39 -3.53
N GLN A 11 -8.96 -14.77 -2.73
CA GLN A 11 -10.28 -14.28 -3.15
C GLN A 11 -10.27 -12.80 -3.54
N LEU A 12 -9.14 -12.12 -3.41
CA LEU A 12 -8.99 -10.72 -3.80
C LEU A 12 -8.73 -10.59 -5.29
N GLN A 13 -9.27 -9.53 -5.88
CA GLN A 13 -8.93 -9.12 -7.24
C GLN A 13 -8.26 -7.75 -7.20
N VAL A 14 -7.30 -7.54 -8.11
CA VAL A 14 -6.67 -6.23 -8.27
C VAL A 14 -7.76 -5.21 -8.56
N GLY A 15 -7.72 -4.07 -7.86
CA GLY A 15 -8.76 -3.05 -7.93
C GLY A 15 -9.85 -3.15 -6.86
N ASP A 16 -9.87 -4.20 -6.04
CA ASP A 16 -10.72 -4.26 -4.85
C ASP A 16 -10.26 -3.21 -3.82
N LEU A 17 -11.21 -2.49 -3.21
CA LEU A 17 -10.93 -1.66 -2.04
C LEU A 17 -10.98 -2.54 -0.79
N ILE A 18 -9.84 -2.67 -0.10
CA ILE A 18 -9.71 -3.56 1.04
C ILE A 18 -9.20 -2.85 2.29
N ARG A 19 -9.61 -3.39 3.43
CA ARG A 19 -9.07 -3.09 4.76
C ARG A 19 -8.20 -4.25 5.21
N VAL A 20 -6.97 -3.95 5.62
CA VAL A 20 -6.05 -4.92 6.19
C VAL A 20 -5.75 -4.52 7.63
N GLN A 21 -6.06 -5.41 8.57
CA GLN A 21 -5.61 -5.32 9.95
C GLN A 21 -4.30 -6.08 10.07
N TRP A 22 -3.28 -5.47 10.66
CA TRP A 22 -1.97 -6.08 10.82
C TRP A 22 -1.24 -5.51 12.02
N ASN A 23 -0.25 -6.24 12.51
CA ASN A 23 0.57 -5.82 13.64
C ASN A 23 1.90 -5.26 13.13
N ASP A 24 2.15 -3.98 13.37
CA ASP A 24 3.40 -3.32 13.03
C ASP A 24 4.41 -3.46 14.18
N ALA A 25 5.33 -4.40 14.01
CA ALA A 25 6.43 -4.63 14.94
C ALA A 25 7.57 -3.59 14.78
N SER A 26 7.54 -2.74 13.74
CA SER A 26 8.57 -1.73 13.46
C SER A 26 8.31 -0.42 14.20
N ILE A 27 7.04 0.01 14.32
CA ILE A 27 6.65 1.19 15.11
C ILE A 27 6.74 0.90 16.61
N GLY A 28 6.46 -0.33 17.03
CA GLY A 28 6.68 -0.75 18.41
C GLY A 28 8.11 -0.51 18.91
N LYS A 29 9.10 -0.68 18.03
CA LYS A 29 10.53 -0.42 18.34
C LYS A 29 10.84 1.05 18.59
N SER A 30 10.17 1.98 17.92
CA SER A 30 10.47 3.41 18.06
C SER A 30 9.81 4.04 19.29
N LEU A 31 8.66 3.50 19.72
CA LEU A 31 7.90 4.02 20.88
C LEU A 31 8.36 3.46 22.23
N SER A 32 8.93 2.26 22.28
CA SER A 32 9.22 1.55 23.54
C SER A 32 10.62 1.80 24.12
N GLY A 33 11.41 2.73 23.56
CA GLY A 33 12.76 3.01 24.08
C GLY A 33 13.71 1.79 24.06
N GLY A 34 13.47 0.81 23.20
CA GLY A 34 14.24 -0.43 23.13
C GLY A 34 13.67 -1.62 23.90
N LEU A 35 12.52 -1.49 24.56
CA LEU A 35 11.78 -2.64 25.08
C LEU A 35 11.18 -3.43 23.91
N HIS A 36 11.80 -4.57 23.61
CA HIS A 36 11.35 -5.51 22.60
C HIS A 36 9.89 -5.95 22.85
N GLY A 37 9.05 -5.94 21.80
CA GLY A 37 7.91 -6.87 21.73
C GLY A 37 6.50 -6.29 21.75
N ILE A 38 6.29 -4.98 21.60
CA ILE A 38 4.92 -4.45 21.43
C ILE A 38 4.58 -4.39 19.94
N ASP A 39 3.84 -5.38 19.48
CA ASP A 39 3.13 -5.34 18.20
C ASP A 39 2.08 -4.23 18.25
N VAL A 40 2.20 -3.22 17.39
CA VAL A 40 1.22 -2.12 17.32
C VAL A 40 0.11 -2.51 16.34
N PRO A 41 -1.17 -2.59 16.75
CA PRO A 41 -2.25 -2.89 15.82
C PRO A 41 -2.46 -1.72 14.86
N VAL A 42 -2.40 -2.01 13.56
CA VAL A 42 -2.56 -1.05 12.47
C VAL A 42 -3.72 -1.48 11.57
N ILE A 43 -4.49 -0.49 11.13
CA ILE A 43 -5.50 -0.64 10.08
C ILE A 43 -5.04 0.15 8.88
N SER A 44 -4.82 -0.54 7.76
CA SER A 44 -4.54 0.10 6.48
C SER A 44 -5.71 -0.15 5.52
N VAL A 45 -6.15 0.88 4.83
CA VAL A 45 -7.21 0.81 3.81
C VAL A 45 -6.62 1.31 2.50
N GLY A 46 -6.90 0.60 1.40
CA GLY A 46 -6.44 1.01 0.07
C GLY A 46 -6.88 0.03 -1.02
N ILE A 47 -6.59 0.40 -2.26
CA ILE A 47 -6.85 -0.42 -3.45
C ILE A 47 -5.83 -1.55 -3.48
N PHE A 48 -6.30 -2.79 -3.57
CA PHE A 48 -5.43 -3.95 -3.67
C PHE A 48 -4.73 -3.97 -5.03
N LEU A 49 -3.40 -3.86 -5.02
CA LEU A 49 -2.56 -3.91 -6.22
C LEU A 49 -1.90 -5.27 -6.44
N GLY A 50 -2.05 -6.19 -5.48
CA GLY A 50 -1.51 -7.55 -5.56
C GLY A 50 -0.64 -7.93 -4.37
N VAL A 51 0.03 -9.08 -4.50
CA VAL A 51 1.00 -9.58 -3.53
C VAL A 51 2.35 -9.76 -4.20
N LEU A 52 3.39 -9.11 -3.66
CA LEU A 52 4.73 -9.09 -4.25
C LEU A 52 5.80 -9.57 -3.27
N GLY A 53 6.94 -10.03 -3.82
CA GLY A 53 8.11 -10.48 -3.08
C GLY A 53 8.33 -12.00 -3.15
N GLU A 54 9.59 -12.41 -3.27
CA GLU A 54 9.98 -13.83 -3.41
C GLU A 54 10.09 -14.54 -2.05
N LYS A 55 10.89 -13.99 -1.14
CA LYS A 55 11.10 -14.56 0.20
C LYS A 55 10.05 -14.11 1.21
N ASN A 56 9.78 -12.80 1.25
CA ASN A 56 8.78 -12.19 2.12
C ASN A 56 7.70 -11.56 1.25
N LYS A 57 6.52 -12.16 1.25
CA LYS A 57 5.35 -11.67 0.50
C LYS A 57 4.72 -10.47 1.20
N HIS A 58 4.40 -9.45 0.45
CA HIS A 58 3.76 -8.22 0.92
C HIS A 58 2.47 -7.97 0.13
N ILE A 59 1.40 -7.65 0.84
CA ILE A 59 0.14 -7.13 0.27
C ILE A 59 0.38 -5.66 -0.06
N ILE A 60 0.16 -5.28 -1.32
CA ILE A 60 0.36 -3.91 -1.78
C ILE A 60 -1.01 -3.21 -1.82
N LEU A 61 -1.11 -2.10 -1.09
CA LEU A 61 -2.28 -1.24 -1.03
C LEU A 61 -1.95 0.12 -1.61
N GLY A 62 -2.60 0.52 -2.70
CA GLY A 62 -2.55 1.90 -3.20
C GLY A 62 -3.48 2.79 -2.38
N GLN A 63 -2.91 3.80 -1.72
CA GLN A 63 -3.64 4.72 -0.84
C GLN A 63 -4.02 6.00 -1.57
N ASN A 64 -3.05 6.64 -2.22
CA ASN A 64 -3.27 7.80 -3.06
C ASN A 64 -2.75 7.51 -4.47
N HIS A 65 -3.49 7.96 -5.46
CA HIS A 65 -3.14 7.83 -6.87
C HIS A 65 -3.21 9.21 -7.50
N PHE A 66 -2.06 9.77 -7.87
CA PHE A 66 -1.98 11.06 -8.53
C PHE A 66 -1.82 10.82 -10.02
N ARG A 67 -2.86 11.14 -10.78
CA ARG A 67 -2.86 10.95 -12.23
C ARG A 67 -2.04 12.04 -12.91
N TYR A 68 -1.01 11.65 -13.64
CA TYR A 68 -0.25 12.53 -14.53
C TYR A 68 -0.93 12.63 -15.90
N ALA A 69 -0.57 13.68 -16.65
CA ALA A 69 -1.16 13.98 -17.97
C ALA A 69 -0.86 12.90 -19.04
N ASP A 70 0.16 12.08 -18.82
CA ASP A 70 0.59 10.99 -19.71
C ASP A 70 -0.10 9.65 -19.42
N GLY A 71 -1.03 9.61 -18.46
CA GLY A 71 -1.73 8.40 -18.06
C GLY A 71 -0.95 7.52 -17.06
N LEU A 72 0.20 7.97 -16.57
CA LEU A 72 0.89 7.35 -15.44
C LEU A 72 0.34 7.86 -14.11
N TYR A 73 0.48 7.04 -13.07
CA TYR A 73 0.14 7.43 -11.70
C TYR A 73 1.38 7.53 -10.81
N ASP A 74 1.46 8.58 -10.00
CA ASP A 74 2.22 8.51 -8.74
C ASP A 74 1.36 7.78 -7.72
N ILE A 75 1.93 6.78 -7.04
CA ILE A 75 1.19 5.93 -6.12
C ILE A 75 1.87 5.98 -4.75
N ASP A 76 1.16 6.57 -3.79
CA ASP A 76 1.46 6.32 -2.38
C ASP A 76 0.89 4.96 -2.03
N TYR A 77 1.75 4.07 -1.51
CA TYR A 77 1.34 2.72 -1.19
C TYR A 77 1.78 2.30 0.21
N THR A 78 1.03 1.36 0.79
CA THR A 78 1.45 0.60 1.96
C THR A 78 1.74 -0.83 1.54
N ALA A 79 2.91 -1.35 1.94
CA ALA A 79 3.27 -2.75 1.78
C ALA A 79 3.15 -3.46 3.13
N VAL A 80 2.12 -4.29 3.30
CA VAL A 80 1.88 -5.05 4.53
C VAL A 80 2.50 -6.44 4.39
N PRO A 81 3.47 -6.85 5.23
CA PRO A 81 3.96 -8.21 5.22
C PRO A 81 2.82 -9.21 5.49
N VAL A 82 2.67 -10.21 4.62
CA VAL A 82 1.61 -11.24 4.77
C VAL A 82 1.72 -11.96 6.12
N SER A 83 2.94 -12.08 6.66
CA SER A 83 3.17 -12.68 7.98
C SER A 83 2.59 -11.89 9.15
N TRP A 84 2.35 -10.59 8.97
CA TRP A 84 1.88 -9.67 10.01
C TRP A 84 0.39 -9.33 9.86
N ALA A 85 -0.20 -9.67 8.72
CA ALA A 85 -1.63 -9.51 8.50
C ALA A 85 -2.43 -10.46 9.41
N VAL A 86 -3.43 -9.89 10.07
CA VAL A 86 -4.35 -10.57 10.98
C VAL A 86 -5.67 -10.85 10.29
N GLN A 87 -6.21 -9.88 9.56
CA GLN A 87 -7.51 -9.99 8.88
C GLN A 87 -7.55 -9.08 7.65
N ILE A 88 -8.14 -9.59 6.57
CA ILE A 88 -8.47 -8.80 5.39
C ILE A 88 -9.99 -8.73 5.25
N THR A 89 -10.50 -7.55 4.99
CA THR A 89 -11.92 -7.31 4.70
C THR A 89 -12.03 -6.57 3.39
N VAL A 90 -12.79 -7.13 2.43
CA VAL A 90 -13.14 -6.39 1.22
C VAL A 90 -14.24 -5.40 1.58
N ILE A 91 -14.00 -4.12 1.31
CA ILE A 91 -14.99 -3.06 1.50
C ILE A 91 -15.82 -2.93 0.23
N VAL A 92 -15.17 -2.82 -0.93
CA VAL A 92 -15.81 -2.73 -2.24
C VAL A 92 -15.08 -3.63 -3.23
N LYS A 93 -15.84 -4.49 -3.92
CA LYS A 93 -15.33 -5.30 -5.02
C LYS A 93 -15.23 -4.44 -6.28
N ALA A 94 -14.14 -4.59 -7.04
CA ALA A 94 -13.90 -3.82 -8.26
C ALA A 94 -14.14 -2.30 -8.07
N TYR A 95 -13.53 -1.73 -7.03
CA TYR A 95 -13.67 -0.31 -6.69
C TYR A 95 -13.19 0.61 -7.82
N VAL A 96 -12.16 0.16 -8.55
CA VAL A 96 -11.72 0.75 -9.81
C VAL A 96 -11.94 -0.23 -10.97
N SER A 97 -12.04 0.30 -12.20
CA SER A 97 -12.22 -0.56 -13.38
C SER A 97 -11.00 -1.48 -13.58
N PRO A 98 -11.15 -2.61 -14.28
CA PRO A 98 -10.01 -3.46 -14.63
C PRO A 98 -8.92 -2.72 -15.42
N GLU A 99 -9.28 -1.77 -16.31
CA GLU A 99 -8.26 -0.98 -17.01
C GLU A 99 -7.49 -0.06 -16.05
N GLU A 100 -8.20 0.63 -15.17
CA GLU A 100 -7.58 1.52 -14.17
C GLU A 100 -6.71 0.72 -13.20
N ALA A 101 -7.20 -0.42 -12.69
CA ALA A 101 -6.45 -1.34 -11.86
C ALA A 101 -5.12 -1.77 -12.50
N ASN A 102 -5.16 -2.11 -13.80
CA ASN A 102 -3.95 -2.45 -14.56
C ASN A 102 -3.00 -1.24 -14.67
N GLN A 103 -3.51 -0.05 -14.96
CA GLN A 103 -2.70 1.18 -15.01
C GLN A 103 -2.03 1.48 -13.66
N LEU A 104 -2.73 1.27 -12.55
CA LEU A 104 -2.19 1.44 -11.21
C LEU A 104 -1.07 0.42 -10.93
N VAL A 105 -1.27 -0.86 -11.26
CA VAL A 105 -0.23 -1.88 -11.10
C VAL A 105 0.99 -1.57 -11.98
N THR A 106 0.78 -1.22 -13.24
CA THR A 106 1.88 -0.83 -14.14
C THR A 106 2.65 0.37 -13.59
N SER A 107 1.94 1.40 -13.14
CA SER A 107 2.54 2.60 -12.56
C SER A 107 3.31 2.29 -11.27
N PHE A 108 2.79 1.41 -10.41
CA PHE A 108 3.48 0.94 -9.21
C PHE A 108 4.80 0.22 -9.56
N LEU A 109 4.78 -0.71 -10.53
CA LEU A 109 5.97 -1.45 -10.96
C LEU A 109 7.01 -0.54 -11.63
N MET A 110 6.55 0.47 -12.38
CA MET A 110 7.41 1.46 -13.02
C MET A 110 7.99 2.48 -12.03
N GLY A 111 7.22 2.85 -11.00
CA GLY A 111 7.61 3.81 -9.95
C GLY A 111 8.84 3.37 -9.14
N GLY A 112 9.15 2.08 -9.10
CA GLY A 112 10.41 1.54 -8.56
C GLY A 112 11.67 1.98 -9.34
N ARG A 113 11.51 2.56 -10.53
CA ARG A 113 12.58 3.12 -11.37
C ARG A 113 12.67 4.65 -11.32
N ARG A 114 12.08 5.31 -10.31
CA ARG A 114 12.23 6.78 -10.18
C ARG A 114 13.72 7.13 -10.09
N PRO A 115 14.22 8.07 -10.93
CA PRO A 115 15.47 8.73 -10.62
C PRO A 115 15.33 9.39 -9.25
N ARG A 116 16.37 9.26 -8.41
CA ARG A 116 16.49 9.91 -7.10
C ARG A 116 15.85 11.29 -7.15
N ARG A 117 14.92 11.56 -6.21
CA ARG A 117 14.36 12.87 -5.86
C ARG A 117 15.18 14.00 -6.50
N THR A 118 14.72 14.51 -7.63
CA THR A 118 15.12 15.86 -8.07
C THR A 118 14.83 16.75 -6.87
N LYS A 119 15.86 17.40 -6.33
CA LYS A 119 15.81 18.30 -5.17
C LYS A 119 14.44 18.96 -5.06
N GLN A 120 13.82 18.90 -3.87
CA GLN A 120 12.71 19.79 -3.52
C GLN A 120 13.10 21.22 -3.93
N GLN A 121 12.50 21.73 -5.00
CA GLN A 121 12.58 23.14 -5.29
C GLN A 121 11.53 23.83 -4.42
N ARG A 122 11.98 24.79 -3.62
CA ARG A 122 11.08 25.63 -2.81
C ARG A 122 10.12 26.33 -3.76
N VAL A 123 8.86 25.95 -3.75
CA VAL A 123 7.80 26.71 -4.41
C VAL A 123 7.59 27.98 -3.60
N LYS A 124 7.74 29.15 -4.22
CA LYS A 124 7.27 30.40 -3.63
C LYS A 124 5.74 30.37 -3.71
N ASN A 125 5.07 30.28 -2.56
CA ASN A 125 3.62 30.46 -2.52
C ASN A 125 3.27 31.84 -3.11
N HIS A 126 2.28 31.89 -4.00
CA HIS A 126 1.65 33.16 -4.32
C HIS A 126 0.92 33.64 -3.07
N VAL A 127 1.14 34.91 -2.70
CA VAL A 127 0.35 35.58 -1.68
C VAL A 127 -1.02 35.81 -2.31
N TYR A 128 -2.06 35.18 -1.77
CA TYR A 128 -3.42 35.55 -2.14
C TYR A 128 -3.62 37.01 -1.72
N GLY A 129 -3.71 37.89 -2.72
CA GLY A 129 -4.17 39.26 -2.61
C GLY A 129 -5.52 39.41 -3.29
#